data_AF-A0A519NVG8-F1
#
_entry.id   AF-A0A519NVG8-F1
#
_cell.length_a   1.000
_cell.length_b   1.000
_cell.length_c   1.000
_cell.angle_alpha   90.00
_cell.angle_beta   90.00
_cell.angle_gamma   90.00
#
_symmetry.space_group_name_H-M   'P 1'
#
loop_
_entity.id
_entity.type
_entity.pdbx_description
1 polymer ?
#
loop_
_entity_poly.entity_id
_entity_poly.type
_entity_poly.pdbx_seq_one_letter_code
_entity_poly.pdbx_strand_id
1 'polypeptide(L)'
;MFATYIVASDRNGSIYTGSSDDLARRVWEHKSKVQRGHTAKYDIAKLVWFEWHETREAAFTRERRIKEWPRVWRLELIEKANPGWTDLYDALLVPDGVEAKDWIPASAGMSGSEVAVSLERTGPVITTLALTDFRSYASARLDVGPGPVVLHGPNGAGKTNVLEALSLFTPGKGLRGASAPEMGRREPGEAAGRAWAVALTLETPDGEVRLGTGVQSPGSARRIVRIDGETAQSGRFLDFLRPVWATPEQDRLFSDARAERLKFFDRLVFAADPGHATSVAVYEKALRERLRLLTDAVETGAAADALWLDALEQRLAESGARAVMARVAALSSLQA
;
A
#
# COMPACT_ATOMS: atom_id res chain seq x y z
N MET A 1 -6.95 -19.75 3.30
CA MET A 1 -6.29 -21.08 3.39
C MET A 1 -4.92 -20.93 2.74
N PHE A 2 -3.85 -21.47 3.32
CA PHE A 2 -2.47 -21.31 2.83
C PHE A 2 -1.94 -22.65 2.33
N ALA A 3 -1.18 -22.69 1.25
CA ALA A 3 -0.58 -23.90 0.73
C ALA A 3 0.94 -23.92 0.91
N THR A 4 1.50 -25.07 1.24
CA THR A 4 2.88 -25.42 0.90
C THR A 4 2.86 -26.24 -0.38
N TYR A 5 3.76 -25.98 -1.32
CA TYR A 5 3.74 -26.63 -2.63
C TYR A 5 5.14 -26.94 -3.15
N ILE A 6 5.20 -27.88 -4.09
CA ILE A 6 6.40 -28.23 -4.84
C ILE A 6 6.10 -28.14 -6.34
N VAL A 7 6.90 -27.36 -7.05
CA VAL A 7 6.95 -27.36 -8.51
C VAL A 7 8.23 -28.04 -9.00
N ALA A 8 8.16 -28.68 -10.16
CA ALA A 8 9.27 -29.40 -10.77
C ALA A 8 9.44 -29.01 -12.24
N SER A 9 10.65 -29.19 -12.77
CA SER A 9 10.90 -29.10 -14.21
C SER A 9 10.43 -30.35 -14.96
N ASP A 10 10.77 -31.53 -14.41
CA ASP A 10 10.36 -32.84 -14.92
C ASP A 10 10.52 -33.89 -13.82
N ARG A 11 10.12 -35.14 -14.07
CA ARG A 11 10.37 -36.28 -13.17
C ARG A 11 11.87 -36.41 -12.90
N ASN A 12 12.24 -36.44 -11.62
CA ASN A 12 13.64 -36.42 -11.15
C ASN A 12 14.46 -35.17 -11.53
N GLY A 13 13.82 -34.12 -12.06
CA GLY A 13 14.45 -32.85 -12.42
C GLY A 13 14.62 -31.89 -11.23
N SER A 14 14.86 -30.62 -11.53
CA SER A 14 14.97 -29.58 -10.50
C SER A 14 13.61 -29.36 -9.84
N ILE A 15 13.60 -29.26 -8.51
CA ILE A 15 12.39 -29.03 -7.72
C ILE A 15 12.53 -27.74 -6.91
N TYR A 16 11.45 -26.99 -6.82
CA TYR A 16 11.34 -25.81 -5.98
C TYR A 16 10.17 -25.98 -5.01
N THR A 17 10.41 -25.64 -3.75
CA THR A 17 9.41 -25.68 -2.68
C THR A 17 9.10 -24.26 -2.25
N GLY A 18 7.82 -23.94 -2.11
CA GLY A 18 7.35 -22.64 -1.64
C GLY A 18 6.06 -22.75 -0.84
N SER A 19 5.59 -21.62 -0.32
CA SER A 19 4.26 -21.48 0.25
C SER A 19 3.54 -20.26 -0.33
N SER A 20 2.21 -20.28 -0.34
CA SER A 20 1.37 -19.16 -0.76
C SER A 20 -0.02 -19.19 -0.15
N ASP A 21 -0.63 -18.03 -0.02
CA ASP A 21 -2.06 -17.84 0.23
C ASP A 21 -2.94 -18.02 -1.03
N ASP A 22 -2.35 -17.89 -2.22
CA ASP A 22 -2.99 -18.15 -3.53
C ASP A 22 -2.11 -19.08 -4.39
N LEU A 23 -2.36 -20.39 -4.26
CA LEU A 23 -1.58 -21.43 -4.93
C LEU A 23 -1.75 -21.39 -6.46
N ALA A 24 -2.99 -21.23 -6.95
CA ALA A 24 -3.29 -21.22 -8.38
C ALA A 24 -2.56 -20.07 -9.07
N ARG A 25 -2.63 -18.86 -8.51
CA ARG A 25 -1.87 -17.73 -9.04
C ARG A 25 -0.37 -17.97 -9.01
N ARG A 26 0.18 -18.53 -7.93
CA ARG A 26 1.64 -18.77 -7.87
C ARG A 26 2.13 -19.79 -8.87
N VAL A 27 1.37 -20.86 -9.10
CA VAL A 27 1.72 -21.86 -10.10
C VAL A 27 1.60 -21.26 -11.51
N TRP A 28 0.58 -20.44 -11.76
CA TRP A 28 0.47 -19.67 -13.00
C TRP A 28 1.69 -18.76 -13.24
N GLU A 29 2.18 -18.08 -12.19
CA GLU A 29 3.37 -17.22 -12.29
C GLU A 29 4.64 -18.01 -12.65
N HIS A 30 4.81 -19.23 -12.12
CA HIS A 30 5.91 -20.13 -12.49
C HIS A 30 5.79 -20.62 -13.93
N LYS A 31 4.60 -21.06 -14.35
CA LYS A 31 4.30 -21.50 -15.73
C LYS A 31 4.52 -20.40 -16.76
N SER A 32 4.03 -19.20 -16.45
CA SER A 32 4.11 -18.03 -17.33
C SER A 32 5.48 -17.34 -17.27
N LYS A 33 6.40 -17.82 -16.42
CA LYS A 33 7.77 -17.30 -16.25
C LYS A 33 7.82 -15.79 -16.01
N VAL A 34 6.78 -15.26 -15.34
CA VAL A 34 6.57 -13.82 -15.10
C VAL A 34 7.69 -13.26 -14.22
N GLN A 35 8.17 -14.05 -13.26
CA GLN A 35 9.36 -13.74 -12.48
C GLN A 35 10.58 -14.40 -13.12
N ARG A 36 11.43 -13.61 -13.78
CA ARG A 36 12.70 -14.10 -14.34
C ARG A 36 13.67 -14.40 -13.21
N GLY A 37 13.87 -15.69 -12.93
CA GLY A 37 14.72 -16.19 -11.84
C GLY A 37 15.12 -17.66 -12.02
N HIS A 38 15.55 -18.32 -10.93
CA HIS A 38 16.04 -19.70 -10.95
C HIS A 38 15.00 -20.68 -11.52
N THR A 39 13.73 -20.56 -11.12
CA THR A 39 12.65 -21.42 -11.62
C THR A 39 12.38 -21.21 -13.11
N ALA A 40 12.42 -19.97 -13.61
CA ALA A 40 12.29 -19.68 -15.04
C ALA A 40 13.49 -20.17 -15.87
N LYS A 41 14.71 -20.15 -15.30
CA LYS A 41 15.95 -20.60 -15.97
C LYS A 41 15.98 -22.12 -16.19
N TYR A 42 15.42 -22.89 -15.24
CA TYR A 42 15.42 -24.36 -15.28
C TYR A 42 14.05 -24.96 -15.60
N ASP A 43 13.12 -24.15 -16.12
CA ASP A 43 11.76 -24.56 -16.50
C ASP A 43 10.97 -25.27 -15.38
N ILE A 44 11.18 -24.83 -14.14
CA ILE A 44 10.55 -25.42 -12.95
C ILE A 44 9.13 -24.82 -12.80
N ALA A 45 8.17 -25.42 -13.49
CA ALA A 45 6.83 -24.86 -13.65
C ALA A 45 5.67 -25.83 -13.36
N LYS A 46 5.94 -27.14 -13.34
CA LYS A 46 4.92 -28.17 -13.18
C LYS A 46 4.54 -28.31 -11.71
N LEU A 47 3.29 -28.12 -11.32
CA LEU A 47 2.87 -28.36 -9.94
C LEU A 47 2.76 -29.86 -9.71
N VAL A 48 3.60 -30.40 -8.83
CA VAL A 48 3.66 -31.87 -8.62
C VAL A 48 3.18 -32.29 -7.24
N TRP A 49 3.09 -31.36 -6.28
CA TRP A 49 2.59 -31.64 -4.93
C TRP A 49 2.16 -30.35 -4.22
N PHE A 50 1.14 -30.42 -3.37
CA PHE A 50 0.77 -29.36 -2.42
C PHE A 50 0.06 -29.90 -1.17
N GLU A 51 0.05 -29.10 -0.10
CA GLU A 51 -0.63 -29.36 1.18
C GLU A 51 -1.25 -28.04 1.69
N TRP A 52 -2.51 -28.09 2.14
CA TRP A 52 -3.23 -26.94 2.67
C TRP A 52 -3.07 -26.81 4.19
N HIS A 53 -3.09 -25.56 4.67
CA HIS A 53 -2.91 -25.17 6.05
C HIS A 53 -3.88 -24.04 6.42
N GLU A 54 -4.33 -24.04 7.67
CA GLU A 54 -5.23 -23.01 8.20
C GLU A 54 -4.50 -21.68 8.42
N THR A 55 -3.23 -21.73 8.80
CA THR A 55 -2.42 -20.54 9.10
C THR A 55 -1.19 -20.43 8.19
N ARG A 56 -0.76 -19.18 7.95
CA ARG A 56 0.45 -18.89 7.18
C ARG A 56 1.70 -19.47 7.83
N GLU A 57 1.76 -19.42 9.16
CA GLU A 57 2.89 -19.94 9.94
C GLU A 57 3.03 -21.46 9.80
N ALA A 58 1.91 -22.20 9.75
CA ALA A 58 1.92 -23.63 9.50
C ALA A 58 2.47 -23.95 8.09
N ALA A 59 2.00 -23.25 7.05
CA ALA A 59 2.51 -23.41 5.68
C ALA A 59 4.00 -23.04 5.55
N PHE A 60 4.43 -21.98 6.22
CA PHE A 60 5.83 -21.55 6.22
C PHE A 60 6.74 -22.54 6.97
N THR A 61 6.29 -23.03 8.13
CA THR A 61 7.01 -24.05 8.91
C THR A 61 7.15 -25.34 8.11
N ARG A 62 6.08 -25.75 7.41
CA ARG A 62 6.08 -26.93 6.54
C ARG A 62 7.02 -26.77 5.36
N GLU A 63 7.00 -25.61 4.69
CA GLU A 63 7.94 -25.27 3.61
C GLU A 63 9.40 -25.40 4.07
N ARG A 64 9.74 -24.81 5.22
CA ARG A 64 11.11 -24.86 5.77
C ARG A 64 11.56 -26.29 6.06
N ARG A 65 10.70 -27.10 6.70
CA ARG A 65 11.01 -28.52 6.96
C ARG A 65 11.29 -29.28 5.65
N ILE A 66 10.46 -29.10 4.64
CA ILE A 66 10.63 -29.78 3.34
C ILE A 66 11.92 -29.32 2.65
N LYS A 67 12.29 -28.04 2.74
CA LYS A 67 13.55 -27.52 2.17
C LYS A 67 14.80 -28.13 2.82
N GLU A 68 14.72 -28.46 4.11
CA GLU A 68 15.81 -29.10 4.88
C GLU A 68 15.90 -30.61 4.64
N TRP A 69 14.91 -31.23 4.00
CA TRP A 69 14.92 -32.67 3.75
C TRP A 69 15.95 -33.10 2.71
N PRO A 70 16.54 -34.31 2.88
CA PRO A 70 17.25 -34.99 1.81
C PRO A 70 16.40 -35.06 0.55
N ARG A 71 17.04 -34.95 -0.63
CA ARG A 71 16.33 -34.97 -1.91
C ARG A 71 15.47 -36.22 -2.07
N VAL A 72 15.96 -37.38 -1.63
CA VAL A 72 15.24 -38.67 -1.70
C VAL A 72 13.86 -38.57 -1.02
N TRP A 73 13.77 -37.96 0.17
CA TRP A 73 12.51 -37.83 0.90
C TRP A 73 11.52 -36.88 0.23
N ARG A 74 12.01 -35.84 -0.46
CA ARG A 74 11.16 -34.96 -1.28
C ARG A 74 10.59 -35.70 -2.49
N LEU A 75 11.38 -36.56 -3.11
CA LEU A 75 10.90 -37.39 -4.23
C LEU A 75 9.88 -38.42 -3.73
N GLU A 76 10.14 -39.10 -2.62
CA GLU A 76 9.19 -40.03 -2.00
C GLU A 76 7.88 -39.35 -1.62
N LEU A 77 7.93 -38.12 -1.10
CA LEU A 77 6.74 -37.32 -0.79
C LEU A 77 5.89 -37.07 -2.04
N ILE A 78 6.53 -36.68 -3.15
CA ILE A 78 5.85 -36.43 -4.44
C ILE A 78 5.31 -37.74 -4.99
N GLU A 79 6.12 -38.80 -5.06
CA GLU A 79 5.73 -40.09 -5.67
C GLU A 79 4.63 -40.80 -4.89
N LYS A 80 4.58 -40.63 -3.57
CA LYS A 80 3.49 -41.18 -2.74
C LYS A 80 2.13 -40.55 -3.06
N ALA A 81 2.09 -39.25 -3.37
CA ALA A 81 0.86 -38.51 -3.62
C ALA A 81 0.52 -38.37 -5.12
N ASN A 82 1.53 -38.37 -5.98
CA ASN A 82 1.45 -38.17 -7.42
C ASN A 82 2.46 -39.07 -8.14
N PRO A 83 2.25 -40.41 -8.18
CA PRO A 83 3.20 -41.37 -8.77
C PRO A 83 3.51 -41.09 -10.25
N GLY A 84 2.53 -40.52 -10.97
CA GLY A 84 2.64 -40.17 -12.38
C GLY A 84 3.32 -38.82 -12.65
N TRP A 85 3.69 -38.05 -11.62
CA TRP A 85 4.24 -36.70 -11.76
C TRP A 85 3.37 -35.81 -12.68
N THR A 86 2.05 -36.00 -12.60
CA THR A 86 1.07 -35.24 -13.36
C THR A 86 1.09 -33.79 -12.89
N ASP A 87 0.80 -32.86 -13.80
CA ASP A 87 0.68 -31.46 -13.42
C ASP A 87 -0.66 -31.25 -12.72
N LEU A 88 -0.61 -30.97 -11.43
CA LEU A 88 -1.79 -30.80 -10.60
C LEU A 88 -2.44 -29.42 -10.77
N TYR A 89 -1.85 -28.55 -11.58
CA TYR A 89 -2.36 -27.19 -11.79
C TYR A 89 -3.78 -27.16 -12.33
N ASP A 90 -4.11 -28.02 -13.29
CA ASP A 90 -5.44 -28.02 -13.90
C ASP A 90 -6.51 -28.49 -12.90
N ALA A 91 -6.13 -29.37 -11.96
CA ALA A 91 -6.97 -29.78 -10.84
C ALA A 91 -7.20 -28.67 -9.80
N LEU A 92 -6.41 -27.59 -9.80
CA LEU A 92 -6.65 -26.39 -8.98
C LEU A 92 -7.63 -25.41 -9.62
N LEU A 93 -7.81 -25.47 -10.95
CA LEU A 93 -8.64 -24.54 -11.71
C LEU A 93 -10.10 -24.99 -11.83
N VAL A 94 -10.41 -26.20 -11.36
CA VAL A 94 -11.77 -26.76 -11.36
C VAL A 94 -12.23 -26.91 -9.91
N PRO A 95 -13.05 -25.99 -9.38
CA PRO A 95 -13.94 -26.33 -8.27
C PRO A 95 -14.97 -27.32 -8.80
N ASP A 96 -15.40 -28.28 -7.97
CA ASP A 96 -16.54 -29.15 -8.26
C ASP A 96 -17.71 -28.34 -8.87
N GLY A 97 -18.00 -28.59 -10.15
CA GLY A 97 -19.22 -28.11 -10.81
C GLY A 97 -19.13 -26.90 -11.76
N VAL A 98 -17.96 -26.44 -12.23
CA VAL A 98 -17.89 -25.40 -13.28
C VAL A 98 -16.92 -25.79 -14.40
N GLU A 99 -17.40 -25.82 -15.65
CA GLU A 99 -16.62 -26.21 -16.82
C GLU A 99 -15.59 -25.13 -17.24
N ALA A 100 -14.41 -25.58 -17.69
CA ALA A 100 -13.26 -24.76 -18.07
C ALA A 100 -13.49 -23.73 -19.20
N LYS A 101 -14.69 -23.66 -19.78
CA LYS A 101 -15.08 -22.67 -20.79
C LYS A 101 -15.47 -21.31 -20.20
N ASP A 102 -15.71 -21.23 -18.89
CA ASP A 102 -16.18 -20.02 -18.20
C ASP A 102 -15.03 -19.17 -17.59
N TRP A 103 -13.77 -19.52 -17.86
CA TRP A 103 -12.60 -18.76 -17.40
C TRP A 103 -11.65 -18.38 -18.54
N ILE A 104 -12.11 -17.47 -19.40
CA ILE A 104 -11.26 -16.64 -20.28
C ILE A 104 -11.64 -15.17 -20.04
N PRO A 105 -10.70 -14.27 -19.64
CA PRO A 105 -10.98 -12.85 -19.49
C PRO A 105 -11.30 -12.21 -20.85
N ALA A 106 -12.34 -11.37 -20.86
CA ALA A 106 -12.79 -10.62 -22.02
C ALA A 106 -11.70 -9.64 -22.53
N SER A 107 -10.87 -10.12 -23.46
CA SER A 107 -10.16 -9.30 -24.43
C SER A 107 -10.07 -10.03 -25.78
N ALA A 108 -11.21 -10.49 -26.29
CA ALA A 108 -11.37 -10.83 -27.69
C ALA A 108 -12.86 -10.73 -28.09
N GLY A 109 -13.19 -9.68 -28.86
CA GLY A 109 -14.39 -9.66 -29.71
C GLY A 109 -15.72 -9.40 -29.02
N MET A 110 -16.32 -8.25 -29.33
CA MET A 110 -17.71 -7.93 -29.04
C MET A 110 -18.66 -8.94 -29.69
N SER A 111 -19.59 -9.51 -28.91
CA SER A 111 -21.05 -9.47 -29.15
C SER A 111 -21.73 -10.50 -28.24
N GLY A 112 -22.55 -10.03 -27.30
CA GLY A 112 -23.26 -10.90 -26.37
C GLY A 112 -23.84 -10.08 -25.24
N SER A 113 -25.17 -10.03 -25.19
CA SER A 113 -26.01 -9.16 -24.38
C SER A 113 -25.75 -9.23 -22.87
N GLU A 114 -25.85 -8.05 -22.26
CA GLU A 114 -25.78 -7.74 -20.83
C GLU A 114 -26.48 -8.75 -19.92
N VAL A 115 -25.75 -9.21 -18.91
CA VAL A 115 -26.31 -9.35 -17.57
C VAL A 115 -25.30 -8.72 -16.61
N ALA A 116 -25.49 -7.43 -16.35
CA ALA A 116 -24.73 -6.70 -15.35
C ALA A 116 -25.12 -7.21 -13.97
N VAL A 117 -24.21 -7.94 -13.30
CA VAL A 117 -24.27 -8.08 -11.85
C VAL A 117 -23.68 -6.80 -11.28
N SER A 118 -24.55 -5.84 -10.99
CA SER A 118 -24.20 -4.60 -10.31
C SER A 118 -23.73 -4.91 -8.89
N LEU A 119 -22.42 -5.07 -8.71
CA LEU A 119 -21.81 -4.81 -7.42
C LEU A 119 -21.97 -3.31 -7.19
N GLU A 120 -22.88 -2.90 -6.32
CA GLU A 120 -22.99 -1.48 -5.93
C GLU A 120 -21.64 -1.05 -5.35
N ARG A 121 -20.92 -0.22 -6.10
CA ARG A 121 -19.60 0.29 -5.73
C ARG A 121 -19.81 1.47 -4.79
N THR A 122 -19.61 1.26 -3.50
CA THR A 122 -19.87 2.27 -2.46
C THR A 122 -18.68 3.19 -2.16
N GLY A 123 -17.52 2.96 -2.79
CA GLY A 123 -16.29 3.69 -2.52
C GLY A 123 -15.87 4.66 -3.65
N PRO A 124 -15.06 5.68 -3.33
CA PRO A 124 -14.55 6.64 -4.30
C PRO A 124 -13.67 5.97 -5.35
N VAL A 125 -13.74 6.44 -6.59
CA VAL A 125 -12.96 5.94 -7.72
C VAL A 125 -12.07 7.07 -8.23
N ILE A 126 -10.77 6.84 -8.28
CA ILE A 126 -9.89 7.77 -8.99
C ILE A 126 -10.21 7.64 -10.48
N THR A 127 -10.52 8.75 -11.13
CA THR A 127 -10.77 8.80 -12.58
C THR A 127 -9.62 9.45 -13.33
N THR A 128 -8.95 10.42 -12.69
CA THR A 128 -7.80 11.10 -13.28
C THR A 128 -6.76 11.44 -12.22
N LEU A 129 -5.48 11.21 -12.53
CA LEU A 129 -4.33 11.78 -11.84
C LEU A 129 -3.54 12.67 -12.81
N ALA A 130 -3.30 13.92 -12.43
CA ALA A 130 -2.49 14.87 -13.20
C ALA A 130 -1.30 15.36 -12.37
N LEU A 131 -0.13 15.42 -13.01
CA LEU A 131 1.15 15.83 -12.44
C LEU A 131 1.71 17.00 -13.25
N THR A 132 2.25 18.02 -12.58
CA THR A 132 2.95 19.13 -13.21
C THR A 132 4.23 19.42 -12.44
N ASP A 133 5.36 19.38 -13.14
CA ASP A 133 6.71 19.58 -12.60
C ASP A 133 6.97 18.79 -11.29
N PHE A 134 6.44 17.57 -11.21
CA PHE A 134 6.50 16.73 -10.02
C PHE A 134 7.53 15.61 -10.16
N ARG A 135 8.56 15.63 -9.30
CA ARG A 135 9.67 14.67 -9.31
C ARG A 135 10.30 14.56 -10.70
N SER A 136 10.17 13.40 -11.35
CA SER A 136 10.70 13.16 -12.70
C SER A 136 9.78 13.64 -13.83
N TYR A 137 8.54 13.99 -13.53
CA TYR A 137 7.53 14.34 -14.53
C TYR A 137 7.48 15.85 -14.75
N ALA A 138 7.74 16.32 -15.98
CA ALA A 138 7.43 17.69 -16.37
C ALA A 138 5.91 17.89 -16.48
N SER A 139 5.22 16.95 -17.11
CA SER A 139 3.76 16.82 -17.10
C SER A 139 3.38 15.35 -17.27
N ALA A 140 2.31 14.93 -16.63
CA ALA A 140 1.69 13.63 -16.87
C ALA A 140 0.19 13.69 -16.55
N ARG A 141 -0.62 12.96 -17.32
CA ARG A 141 -2.03 12.73 -17.04
C ARG A 141 -2.32 11.25 -17.20
N LEU A 142 -2.90 10.64 -16.18
CA LEU A 142 -3.34 9.25 -16.18
C LEU A 142 -4.85 9.26 -15.97
N ASP A 143 -5.58 8.94 -17.02
CA ASP A 143 -7.02 8.65 -16.93
C ASP A 143 -7.16 7.15 -16.65
N VAL A 144 -7.84 6.83 -15.57
CA VAL A 144 -7.96 5.46 -15.07
C VAL A 144 -9.41 5.11 -14.83
N GLY A 145 -9.75 3.86 -15.13
CA GLY A 145 -11.08 3.33 -14.94
C GLY A 145 -11.24 2.67 -13.58
N PRO A 146 -12.48 2.21 -13.30
CA PRO A 146 -12.72 1.38 -12.16
C PRO A 146 -11.98 0.04 -12.25
N GLY A 147 -11.20 -0.30 -11.21
CA GLY A 147 -10.53 -1.58 -11.10
C GLY A 147 -9.01 -1.46 -10.86
N PRO A 148 -8.30 -2.60 -10.90
CA PRO A 148 -6.86 -2.62 -10.67
C PRO A 148 -6.10 -1.89 -11.79
N VAL A 149 -5.24 -0.94 -11.41
CA VAL A 149 -4.33 -0.24 -12.33
C VAL A 149 -2.91 -0.73 -12.10
N VAL A 150 -2.24 -1.19 -13.16
CA VAL A 150 -0.87 -1.70 -13.09
C VAL A 150 0.10 -0.73 -13.77
N LEU A 151 1.01 -0.15 -12.99
CA LEU A 151 2.12 0.64 -13.50
C LEU A 151 3.34 -0.26 -13.74
N HIS A 152 3.74 -0.44 -15.01
CA HIS A 152 4.90 -1.25 -15.38
C HIS A 152 5.93 -0.44 -16.18
N GLY A 153 7.17 -0.94 -16.24
CA GLY A 153 8.28 -0.26 -16.93
C GLY A 153 9.62 -0.46 -16.22
N PRO A 154 10.73 0.02 -16.81
CA PRO A 154 12.07 -0.15 -16.23
C PRO A 154 12.22 0.55 -14.87
N ASN A 155 13.23 0.13 -14.10
CA ASN A 155 13.59 0.83 -12.87
C ASN A 155 14.04 2.26 -13.19
N GLY A 156 13.65 3.22 -12.35
CA GLY A 156 13.88 4.64 -12.61
C GLY A 156 12.85 5.33 -13.52
N ALA A 157 11.91 4.59 -14.13
CA ALA A 157 10.89 5.17 -15.02
C ALA A 157 9.85 6.10 -14.34
N GLY A 158 9.96 6.35 -13.04
CA GLY A 158 9.03 7.23 -12.32
C GLY A 158 7.79 6.56 -11.70
N LYS A 159 7.64 5.23 -11.81
CA LYS A 159 6.48 4.49 -11.23
C LYS A 159 6.23 4.83 -9.76
N THR A 160 7.27 4.82 -8.94
CA THR A 160 7.17 5.18 -7.52
C THR A 160 6.87 6.67 -7.30
N ASN A 161 7.20 7.54 -8.25
CA ASN A 161 6.82 8.95 -8.17
C ASN A 161 5.31 9.13 -8.37
N VAL A 162 4.65 8.27 -9.16
CA VAL A 162 3.17 8.25 -9.26
C VAL A 162 2.55 7.86 -7.91
N LEU A 163 3.06 6.81 -7.26
CA LEU A 163 2.59 6.41 -5.92
C LEU A 163 2.86 7.49 -4.86
N GLU A 164 4.02 8.15 -4.93
CA GLU A 164 4.34 9.29 -4.08
C GLU A 164 3.33 10.43 -4.28
N ALA A 165 2.96 10.76 -5.52
CA ALA A 165 1.95 11.78 -5.81
C ALA A 165 0.59 11.44 -5.17
N LEU A 166 0.13 10.19 -5.30
CA LEU A 166 -1.11 9.73 -4.67
C LEU A 166 -1.05 9.83 -3.13
N SER A 167 0.11 9.55 -2.54
CA SER A 167 0.27 9.62 -1.09
C SER A 167 0.13 11.04 -0.51
N LEU A 168 0.27 12.08 -1.33
CA LEU A 168 0.11 13.47 -0.90
C LEU A 168 -1.35 13.86 -0.60
N PHE A 169 -2.30 13.02 -1.01
CA PHE A 169 -3.72 13.12 -0.64
C PHE A 169 -4.01 12.50 0.73
N THR A 170 -2.99 12.38 1.57
CA THR A 170 -3.12 12.04 3.00
C THR A 170 -2.39 13.06 3.86
N PRO A 171 -2.74 13.18 5.16
CA PRO A 171 -2.01 14.04 6.08
C PRO A 171 -0.52 13.66 6.16
N GLY A 172 0.34 14.68 6.16
CA GLY A 172 1.79 14.51 6.30
C GLY A 172 2.58 14.76 5.02
N LYS A 173 3.72 14.07 4.89
CA LYS A 173 4.76 14.31 3.86
C LYS A 173 4.79 13.27 2.73
N GLY A 174 3.77 12.42 2.62
CA GLY A 174 3.73 11.32 1.64
C GLY A 174 4.60 10.11 2.04
N LEU A 175 4.83 9.21 1.09
CA LEU A 175 5.55 7.94 1.31
C LEU A 175 7.01 8.18 1.68
N ARG A 176 7.71 9.03 0.93
CA ARG A 176 9.15 9.25 1.10
C ARG A 176 9.51 10.25 2.19
N GLY A 177 8.51 10.87 2.83
CA GLY A 177 8.75 11.86 3.87
C GLY A 177 9.45 13.13 3.41
N ALA A 178 9.53 13.38 2.11
CA ALA A 178 10.22 14.53 1.54
C ALA A 178 9.52 15.85 1.90
N SER A 179 10.28 16.94 1.97
CA SER A 179 9.75 18.28 2.09
C SER A 179 9.18 18.78 0.75
N ALA A 180 8.29 19.78 0.80
CA ALA A 180 7.67 20.33 -0.40
C ALA A 180 8.67 20.86 -1.46
N PRO A 181 9.81 21.50 -1.09
CA PRO A 181 10.82 21.93 -2.07
C PRO A 181 11.57 20.78 -2.76
N GLU A 182 11.58 19.59 -2.17
CA GLU A 182 12.22 18.39 -2.72
C GLU A 182 11.31 17.64 -3.69
N MET A 183 10.03 17.99 -3.75
CA MET A 183 9.05 17.36 -4.63
C MET A 183 9.05 17.95 -6.04
N GLY A 184 9.44 19.21 -6.19
CA GLY A 184 9.54 19.87 -7.48
C GLY A 184 10.63 19.26 -8.35
N ARG A 185 10.34 19.13 -9.64
CA ARG A 185 11.31 18.74 -10.67
C ARG A 185 12.48 19.72 -10.71
N ARG A 186 13.66 19.21 -11.04
CA ARG A 186 14.91 19.97 -11.14
C ARG A 186 15.66 19.56 -12.41
N GLU A 187 16.16 20.54 -13.14
CA GLU A 187 17.12 20.35 -14.24
C GLU A 187 18.57 20.54 -13.75
N PRO A 188 19.57 20.02 -14.47
CA PRO A 188 20.97 20.32 -14.19
C PRO A 188 21.22 21.84 -14.14
N GLY A 189 21.76 22.33 -13.01
CA GLY A 189 22.03 23.76 -12.79
C GLY A 189 20.94 24.51 -12.02
N GLU A 190 19.78 23.91 -11.73
CA GLU A 190 18.75 24.54 -10.90
C GLU A 190 19.02 24.35 -9.41
N ALA A 191 19.15 25.46 -8.66
CA ALA A 191 19.41 25.44 -7.22
C ALA A 191 18.20 25.01 -6.37
N ALA A 192 16.98 25.12 -6.90
CA ALA A 192 15.74 24.79 -6.20
C ALA A 192 14.80 23.99 -7.09
N GLY A 193 13.94 23.18 -6.46
CA GLY A 193 12.83 22.52 -7.15
C GLY A 193 11.85 23.54 -7.70
N ARG A 194 11.36 23.29 -8.92
CA ARG A 194 10.31 24.09 -9.57
C ARG A 194 9.02 24.09 -8.75
N ALA A 195 8.14 25.06 -9.05
CA ALA A 195 6.76 24.99 -8.63
C ALA A 195 6.12 23.70 -9.18
N TRP A 196 5.24 23.06 -8.42
CA TRP A 196 4.70 21.76 -8.80
C TRP A 196 3.26 21.61 -8.31
N ALA A 197 2.51 20.76 -9.00
CA ALA A 197 1.14 20.43 -8.64
C ALA A 197 0.84 18.96 -8.91
N VAL A 198 0.01 18.40 -8.04
CA VAL A 198 -0.62 17.09 -8.20
C VAL A 198 -2.12 17.31 -8.04
N ALA A 199 -2.90 16.85 -9.02
CA ALA A 199 -4.35 16.92 -8.99
C ALA A 199 -4.96 15.53 -9.19
N LEU A 200 -6.03 15.25 -8.47
CA LEU A 200 -6.77 14.00 -8.49
C LEU A 200 -8.24 14.33 -8.73
N THR A 201 -8.86 13.64 -9.68
CA THR A 201 -10.32 13.66 -9.86
C THR A 201 -10.87 12.35 -9.35
N LEU A 202 -11.89 12.44 -8.50
CA LEU A 202 -12.58 11.33 -7.89
C LEU A 202 -14.03 11.32 -8.35
N GLU A 203 -14.54 10.15 -8.70
CA GLU A 203 -15.97 9.89 -8.75
C GLU A 203 -16.39 9.31 -7.39
N THR A 204 -17.29 10.01 -6.69
CA THR A 204 -17.80 9.60 -5.38
C THR A 204 -19.32 9.37 -5.46
N PRO A 205 -19.94 8.71 -4.47
CA PRO A 205 -21.41 8.60 -4.41
C PRO A 205 -22.14 9.95 -4.47
N ASP A 206 -21.52 11.01 -3.96
CA ASP A 206 -22.07 12.37 -3.93
C ASP A 206 -21.73 13.20 -5.19
N GLY A 207 -20.98 12.63 -6.13
CA GLY A 207 -20.58 13.26 -7.39
C GLY A 207 -19.06 13.34 -7.61
N GLU A 208 -18.66 14.07 -8.66
CA GLU A 208 -17.25 14.34 -8.96
C GLU A 208 -16.65 15.30 -7.93
N VAL A 209 -15.45 14.97 -7.42
CA VAL A 209 -14.67 15.84 -6.54
C VAL A 209 -13.25 15.98 -7.07
N ARG A 210 -12.71 17.20 -7.04
CA ARG A 210 -11.34 17.51 -7.47
C ARG A 210 -10.46 17.86 -6.28
N LEU A 211 -9.46 17.03 -6.04
CA LEU A 211 -8.45 17.26 -5.03
C LEU A 211 -7.17 17.79 -5.67
N GLY A 212 -6.52 18.76 -5.05
CA GLY A 212 -5.27 19.34 -5.54
C GLY A 212 -4.29 19.63 -4.42
N THR A 213 -3.00 19.42 -4.67
CA THR A 213 -1.94 19.80 -3.74
C THR A 213 -0.69 20.21 -4.50
N GLY A 214 0.01 21.24 -4.03
CA GLY A 214 1.19 21.75 -4.73
C GLY A 214 1.87 22.91 -4.05
N VAL A 215 2.88 23.47 -4.72
CA VAL A 215 3.53 24.72 -4.35
C VAL A 215 3.48 25.68 -5.55
N GLN A 216 3.11 26.94 -5.31
CA GLN A 216 2.97 27.94 -6.37
C GLN A 216 4.28 28.63 -6.75
N SER A 217 5.26 28.64 -5.84
CA SER A 217 6.56 29.29 -6.05
C SER A 217 7.68 28.26 -5.91
N PRO A 218 8.70 28.29 -6.80
CA PRO A 218 9.88 27.44 -6.68
C PRO A 218 10.52 27.55 -5.30
N GLY A 219 10.96 26.41 -4.76
CA GLY A 219 11.60 26.35 -3.43
C GLY A 219 10.68 26.62 -2.23
N SER A 220 9.38 26.89 -2.42
CA SER A 220 8.47 27.14 -1.30
C SER A 220 8.33 25.91 -0.39
N ALA A 221 8.52 26.11 0.92
CA ALA A 221 8.28 25.09 1.92
C ALA A 221 6.78 24.86 2.19
N ARG A 222 5.92 25.82 1.81
CA ARG A 222 4.49 25.79 2.10
C ARG A 222 3.73 25.12 0.97
N ARG A 223 3.19 23.93 1.27
CA ARG A 223 2.24 23.21 0.41
C ARG A 223 0.85 23.82 0.54
N ILE A 224 0.20 24.08 -0.59
CA ILE A 224 -1.19 24.51 -0.69
C ILE A 224 -2.03 23.28 -1.05
N VAL A 225 -3.15 23.13 -0.37
CA VAL A 225 -4.15 22.09 -0.62
C VAL A 225 -5.43 22.74 -1.12
N ARG A 226 -6.05 22.13 -2.13
CA ARG A 226 -7.32 22.56 -2.69
C ARG A 226 -8.31 21.41 -2.83
N ILE A 227 -9.58 21.72 -2.63
CA ILE A 227 -10.73 20.83 -2.85
C ILE A 227 -11.72 21.65 -3.68
N ASP A 228 -12.06 21.17 -4.87
CA ASP A 228 -12.90 21.87 -5.86
C ASP A 228 -12.46 23.32 -6.14
N GLY A 229 -11.13 23.54 -6.13
CA GLY A 229 -10.51 24.84 -6.39
C GLY A 229 -10.36 25.73 -5.15
N GLU A 230 -11.06 25.44 -4.06
CA GLU A 230 -10.98 26.21 -2.82
C GLU A 230 -9.84 25.74 -1.92
N THR A 231 -9.21 26.66 -1.18
CA THR A 231 -8.09 26.30 -0.29
C THR A 231 -8.59 25.58 0.96
N ALA A 232 -8.00 24.44 1.28
CA ALA A 232 -8.41 23.61 2.41
C ALA A 232 -7.21 23.13 3.26
N GLN A 233 -7.51 22.58 4.44
CA GLN A 233 -6.53 21.88 5.26
C GLN A 233 -6.26 20.47 4.70
N SER A 234 -5.01 20.00 4.76
CA SER A 234 -4.63 18.67 4.24
C SER A 234 -5.39 17.50 4.87
N GLY A 235 -5.87 17.67 6.11
CA GLY A 235 -6.70 16.68 6.80
C GLY A 235 -8.00 16.35 6.07
N ARG A 236 -8.57 17.32 5.35
CA ARG A 236 -9.85 17.18 4.65
C ARG A 236 -9.81 16.22 3.47
N PHE A 237 -8.63 15.83 2.99
CA PHE A 237 -8.56 14.77 1.97
C PHE A 237 -9.14 13.44 2.46
N LEU A 238 -9.06 13.16 3.78
CA LEU A 238 -9.61 11.93 4.36
C LEU A 238 -11.14 11.84 4.33
N ASP A 239 -11.82 12.96 4.08
CA ASP A 239 -13.27 13.00 3.82
C ASP A 239 -13.61 12.26 2.51
N PHE A 240 -12.67 12.23 1.54
CA PHE A 240 -12.88 11.74 0.18
C PHE A 240 -12.03 10.52 -0.19
N LEU A 241 -10.80 10.43 0.30
CA LEU A 241 -9.87 9.35 -0.06
C LEU A 241 -9.07 8.91 1.16
N ARG A 242 -9.07 7.60 1.43
CA ARG A 242 -8.35 6.98 2.55
C ARG A 242 -7.43 5.89 2.02
N PRO A 243 -6.35 6.25 1.32
CA PRO A 243 -5.49 5.28 0.67
C PRO A 243 -4.63 4.56 1.71
N VAL A 244 -4.56 3.25 1.57
CA VAL A 244 -3.60 2.40 2.28
C VAL A 244 -2.57 1.94 1.26
N TRP A 245 -1.30 1.93 1.66
CA TRP A 245 -0.20 1.52 0.79
C TRP A 245 0.61 0.41 1.44
N ALA A 246 1.09 -0.47 0.57
CA ALA A 246 2.08 -1.49 0.89
C ALA A 246 3.34 -1.19 0.04
N THR A 247 4.44 -0.84 0.69
CA THR A 247 5.74 -0.58 0.05
C THR A 247 6.78 -1.57 0.56
N PRO A 248 7.81 -1.93 -0.24
CA PRO A 248 8.88 -2.82 0.22
C PRO A 248 9.61 -2.32 1.47
N GLU A 249 9.73 -1.00 1.64
CA GLU A 249 10.36 -0.37 2.80
C GLU A 249 9.64 -0.70 4.12
N GLN A 250 8.33 -0.99 4.06
CA GLN A 250 7.53 -1.34 5.24
C GLN A 250 7.80 -2.76 5.76
N ASP A 251 8.56 -3.60 5.06
CA ASP A 251 9.00 -4.90 5.57
C ASP A 251 9.82 -4.75 6.87
N ARG A 252 10.56 -3.64 6.99
CA ARG A 252 11.38 -3.32 8.17
C ARG A 252 10.59 -2.71 9.32
N LEU A 253 9.29 -2.44 9.15
CA LEU A 253 8.47 -1.75 10.13
C LEU A 253 8.56 -2.36 11.53
N PHE A 254 8.61 -3.70 11.62
CA PHE A 254 8.69 -4.41 12.89
C PHE A 254 10.07 -4.30 13.57
N SER A 255 11.12 -3.95 12.81
CA SER A 255 12.47 -3.68 13.30
C SER A 255 12.76 -2.19 13.50
N ASP A 256 11.92 -1.30 12.97
CA ASP A 256 12.10 0.15 13.09
C ASP A 256 11.78 0.66 14.49
N ALA A 257 12.24 1.89 14.80
CA ALA A 257 11.97 2.54 16.08
C ALA A 257 10.47 2.76 16.33
N ARG A 258 10.09 2.91 17.61
CA ARG A 258 8.70 3.16 18.04
C ARG A 258 8.02 4.27 17.25
N ALA A 259 8.73 5.35 16.93
CA ALA A 259 8.16 6.49 16.22
C ALA A 259 7.67 6.14 14.81
N GLU A 260 8.42 5.33 14.07
CA GLU A 260 8.02 4.91 12.71
C GLU A 260 6.86 3.91 12.75
N ARG A 261 6.87 2.99 13.72
CA ARG A 261 5.72 2.10 13.97
C ARG A 261 4.45 2.86 14.31
N LEU A 262 4.56 3.90 15.13
CA LEU A 262 3.41 4.74 15.49
C LEU A 262 2.89 5.53 14.29
N LYS A 263 3.76 6.10 13.45
CA LYS A 263 3.35 6.79 12.21
C LYS A 263 2.65 5.86 11.24
N PHE A 264 3.14 4.63 11.09
CA PHE A 264 2.46 3.61 10.28
C PHE A 264 1.09 3.28 10.87
N PHE A 265 1.03 3.03 12.17
CA PHE A 265 -0.22 2.68 12.84
C PHE A 265 -1.24 3.81 12.73
N ASP A 266 -0.84 5.07 12.96
CA ASP A 266 -1.72 6.22 12.83
C ASP A 266 -2.32 6.34 11.42
N ARG A 267 -1.62 5.95 10.36
CA ARG A 267 -2.17 5.90 9.00
C ARG A 267 -3.28 4.85 8.85
N LEU A 268 -3.15 3.70 9.50
CA LEU A 268 -4.23 2.70 9.54
C LEU A 268 -5.43 3.24 10.32
N VAL A 269 -5.18 3.94 11.43
CA VAL A 269 -6.24 4.58 12.20
C VAL A 269 -6.95 5.65 11.38
N PHE A 270 -6.25 6.46 10.57
CA PHE A 270 -6.88 7.47 9.68
C PHE A 270 -7.88 6.85 8.70
N ALA A 271 -7.64 5.62 8.24
CA ALA A 271 -8.56 4.94 7.35
C ALA A 271 -9.88 4.60 8.04
N ALA A 272 -9.84 4.21 9.31
CA ALA A 272 -11.00 3.87 10.14
C ALA A 272 -11.68 5.11 10.75
N ASP A 273 -10.91 6.05 11.27
CA ASP A 273 -11.34 7.29 11.92
C ASP A 273 -10.62 8.51 11.33
N PRO A 274 -11.27 9.26 10.42
CA PRO A 274 -10.71 10.49 9.84
C PRO A 274 -10.38 11.57 10.87
N GLY A 275 -11.12 11.61 12.00
CA GLY A 275 -10.92 12.57 13.07
C GLY A 275 -9.62 12.36 13.85
N HIS A 276 -9.01 11.19 13.74
CA HIS A 276 -7.74 10.86 14.38
C HIS A 276 -6.60 11.78 13.92
N ALA A 277 -6.51 12.08 12.62
CA ALA A 277 -5.47 12.96 12.08
C ALA A 277 -5.51 14.36 12.71
N THR A 278 -6.71 14.91 12.88
CA THR A 278 -6.92 16.20 13.55
C THR A 278 -6.54 16.12 15.02
N SER A 279 -6.95 15.06 15.72
CA SER A 279 -6.62 14.84 17.15
C SER A 279 -5.11 14.79 17.37
N VAL A 280 -4.39 14.00 16.56
CA VAL A 280 -2.92 13.89 16.63
C VAL A 280 -2.24 15.24 16.32
N ALA A 281 -2.69 15.96 15.30
CA ALA A 281 -2.12 17.25 14.93
C ALA A 281 -2.30 18.32 16.02
N VAL A 282 -3.47 18.36 16.66
CA VAL A 282 -3.75 19.25 17.79
C VAL A 282 -2.85 18.90 18.98
N TYR A 283 -2.73 17.61 19.29
CA TYR A 283 -1.87 17.11 20.37
C TYR A 283 -0.40 17.52 20.15
N GLU A 284 0.17 17.23 18.97
CA GLU A 284 1.55 17.56 18.66
C GLU A 284 1.81 19.07 18.67
N LYS A 285 0.84 19.87 18.21
CA LYS A 285 0.95 21.33 18.24
C LYS A 285 0.99 21.83 19.69
N ALA A 286 0.06 21.38 20.53
CA ALA A 286 0.03 21.76 21.94
C ALA A 286 1.32 21.31 22.67
N LEU A 287 1.85 20.12 22.35
CA LEU A 287 3.10 19.62 22.93
C LEU A 287 4.29 20.51 22.55
N ARG A 288 4.40 20.92 21.28
CA ARG A 288 5.46 21.82 20.82
C ARG A 288 5.36 23.20 21.45
N GLU A 289 4.15 23.76 21.55
CA GLU A 289 3.91 25.05 22.21
C GLU A 289 4.27 24.99 23.69
N ARG A 290 3.89 23.91 24.38
CA ARG A 290 4.26 23.67 25.78
C ARG A 290 5.77 23.57 25.98
N LEU A 291 6.44 22.77 25.15
CA LEU A 291 7.89 22.62 25.23
C LEU A 291 8.59 23.96 25.00
N ARG A 292 8.15 24.76 24.02
CA ARG A 292 8.67 26.11 23.81
C ARG A 292 8.48 26.99 25.03
N LEU A 293 7.26 27.06 25.58
CA LEU A 293 6.97 27.88 26.76
C LEU A 293 7.87 27.52 27.96
N LEU A 294 8.12 26.23 28.16
CA LEU A 294 9.01 25.74 29.21
C LEU A 294 10.49 26.05 28.93
N THR A 295 10.93 25.88 27.68
CA THR A 295 12.30 26.24 27.27
C THR A 295 12.54 27.73 27.47
N ASP A 296 11.62 28.58 27.00
CA ASP A 296 11.73 30.05 27.12
C ASP A 296 11.77 30.47 28.59
N ALA A 297 10.98 29.84 29.46
CA ALA A 297 11.01 30.08 30.90
C ALA A 297 12.37 29.74 31.54
N VAL A 298 12.97 28.62 31.16
CA VAL A 298 14.31 28.23 31.62
C VAL A 298 15.39 29.18 31.11
N GLU A 299 15.31 29.59 29.84
CA GLU A 299 16.31 30.48 29.21
C GLU A 299 16.25 31.91 29.77
N THR A 300 15.05 32.42 30.05
CA THR A 300 14.86 33.77 30.57
C THR A 300 14.94 33.86 32.10
N GLY A 301 14.84 32.72 32.79
CA GLY A 301 14.72 32.67 34.25
C GLY A 301 13.36 33.19 34.77
N ALA A 302 12.44 33.55 33.88
CA ALA A 302 11.08 33.93 34.23
C ALA A 302 10.19 32.68 34.37
N ALA A 303 9.18 32.75 35.23
CA ALA A 303 8.18 31.68 35.31
C ALA A 303 7.39 31.60 33.99
N ALA A 304 7.13 30.37 33.54
CA ALA A 304 6.18 30.14 32.44
C ALA A 304 4.80 30.66 32.83
N ASP A 305 4.06 31.22 31.86
CA ASP A 305 2.69 31.68 32.08
C ASP A 305 1.80 30.48 32.45
N ALA A 306 1.34 30.46 33.70
CA ALA A 306 0.54 29.35 34.25
C ALA A 306 -0.81 29.19 33.53
N LEU A 307 -1.47 30.28 33.15
CA LEU A 307 -2.76 30.22 32.46
C LEU A 307 -2.60 29.62 31.06
N TRP A 308 -1.52 30.01 30.36
CA TRP A 308 -1.22 29.41 29.07
C TRP A 308 -0.82 27.94 29.21
N LEU A 309 -0.03 27.60 30.22
CA LEU A 309 0.36 26.22 30.47
C LEU A 309 -0.85 25.32 30.76
N ASP A 310 -1.78 25.77 31.60
CA ASP A 310 -3.04 25.07 31.89
C ASP A 310 -3.89 24.85 30.63
N ALA A 311 -4.03 25.89 29.79
CA ALA A 311 -4.76 25.79 28.52
C ALA A 311 -4.11 24.78 27.55
N LEU A 312 -2.77 24.69 27.53
CA LEU A 312 -2.04 23.72 26.73
C LEU A 312 -2.20 22.30 27.28
N GLU A 313 -2.15 22.11 28.59
CA GLU A 313 -2.36 20.83 29.27
C GLU A 313 -3.78 20.30 29.02
N GLN A 314 -4.80 21.16 29.11
CA GLN A 314 -6.17 20.78 28.78
C GLN A 314 -6.28 20.31 27.32
N ARG A 315 -5.71 21.07 26.37
CA ARG A 315 -5.71 20.68 24.95
C ARG A 315 -4.96 19.37 24.72
N LEU A 316 -3.84 19.14 25.40
CA LEU A 316 -3.09 17.88 25.35
C LEU A 316 -3.93 16.71 25.87
N ALA A 317 -4.56 16.87 27.02
CA ALA A 317 -5.39 15.84 27.63
C ALA A 317 -6.56 15.45 26.71
N GLU A 318 -7.32 16.43 26.22
CA GLU A 318 -8.49 16.18 25.39
C GLU A 318 -8.12 15.56 24.03
N SER A 319 -7.13 16.12 23.33
CA SER A 319 -6.71 15.61 22.02
C SER A 319 -5.99 14.27 22.13
N GLY A 320 -5.20 14.08 23.19
CA GLY A 320 -4.53 12.82 23.51
C GLY A 320 -5.52 11.70 23.82
N ALA A 321 -6.55 11.98 24.63
CA ALA A 321 -7.61 11.01 24.94
C ALA A 321 -8.34 10.55 23.67
N ARG A 322 -8.74 11.48 22.79
CA ARG A 322 -9.37 11.16 21.50
C ARG A 322 -8.46 10.27 20.63
N ALA A 323 -7.18 10.65 20.50
CA ALA A 323 -6.21 9.88 19.72
C ALA A 323 -5.97 8.46 20.29
N VAL A 324 -5.96 8.31 21.62
CA VAL A 324 -5.81 7.00 22.27
C VAL A 324 -7.04 6.14 22.04
N MET A 325 -8.25 6.68 22.19
CA MET A 325 -9.48 5.92 21.95
C MET A 325 -9.56 5.39 20.51
N ALA A 326 -9.26 6.24 19.51
CA ALA A 326 -9.23 5.84 18.11
C ALA A 326 -8.20 4.73 17.84
N ARG A 327 -7.00 4.87 18.43
CA ARG A 327 -5.94 3.85 18.37
C ARG A 327 -6.36 2.53 18.99
N VAL A 328 -7.00 2.55 20.16
CA VAL A 328 -7.46 1.33 20.83
C VAL A 328 -8.55 0.65 20.00
N ALA A 329 -9.53 1.39 19.50
CA ALA A 329 -10.59 0.83 18.65
C ALA A 329 -10.04 0.20 17.36
N ALA A 330 -9.08 0.87 16.70
CA ALA A 330 -8.41 0.32 15.53
C ALA A 330 -7.59 -0.94 15.86
N LEU A 331 -6.87 -0.94 16.99
CA LEU A 331 -6.10 -2.11 17.43
C LEU A 331 -7.02 -3.31 17.70
N SER A 332 -8.12 -3.10 18.43
CA SER A 332 -9.10 -4.15 18.69
C SER A 332 -9.69 -4.72 17.40
N SER A 333 -9.98 -3.86 16.41
CA SER A 333 -10.48 -4.30 15.11
C SER A 333 -9.45 -5.09 14.31
N LEU A 334 -8.16 -4.77 14.44
CA LEU A 334 -7.06 -5.49 13.76
C LEU A 334 -6.71 -6.82 14.44
N GLN A 335 -7.11 -7.02 15.70
CA GLN A 335 -6.83 -8.23 16.47
C GLN A 335 -8.01 -9.23 16.48
N ALA A 336 -9.18 -8.82 16.00
CA ALA A 336 -10.38 -9.65 15.87
C ALA A 336 -10.28 -10.62 14.69
#